data_AF-A0A2D4GF17-F1
#
_entry.id   AF-A0A2D4GF17-F1
#
_cell.length_a   1.000
_cell.length_b   1.000
_cell.length_c   1.000
_cell.angle_alpha   90.00
_cell.angle_beta   90.00
_cell.angle_gamma   90.00
#
_symmetry.space_group_name_H-M   'P 1'
#
loop_
_entity.id
_entity.type
_entity.pdbx_description
1 polymer ?
#
loop_
_entity_poly.entity_id
_entity_poly.type
_entity_poly.pdbx_seq_one_letter_code
_entity_poly.pdbx_strand_id
1 'polypeptide(L)'
;MEGMTNGVAVGQQQASGLSDISAQVQQYQQFLDASRSLPDFTELDLQGKNLPEGVGAEDVKAFQLLYREHCEAIVDVMVNLQFTLVETLWKTFWRYNLNQPSETTPIVIHDEAEKRLPKSCLVILSKYEPVLKWTKDCDNLLYQGLVEVLIPEVLRPIPSALTQAIRNFAKSLESWLTNAMMNIPEEMVRVKVAAASAFAQTLRRYTSL
;
A
#
# COMPACT_ATOMS: atom_id res chain seq x y z
N MET A 1 -65.76 5.01 -22.02
CA MET A 1 -65.20 3.64 -22.06
C MET A 1 -63.90 3.72 -22.82
N GLU A 2 -62.86 4.21 -22.14
CA GLU A 2 -61.47 4.40 -22.58
C GLU A 2 -60.70 4.51 -21.25
N GLY A 3 -59.53 3.94 -20.97
CA GLY A 3 -58.56 3.13 -21.68
C GLY A 3 -57.42 2.90 -20.65
N MET A 4 -56.79 1.73 -20.68
CA MET A 4 -55.72 1.32 -19.75
C MET A 4 -54.50 2.25 -19.76
N THR A 5 -53.71 2.27 -18.66
CA THR A 5 -52.32 1.74 -18.63
C THR A 5 -51.63 1.98 -17.28
N ASN A 6 -51.04 0.90 -16.75
CA ASN A 6 -50.12 0.85 -15.63
C ASN A 6 -48.78 1.52 -15.94
N GLY A 7 -48.08 2.00 -14.91
CA GLY A 7 -46.68 2.38 -15.01
C GLY A 7 -46.02 2.50 -13.65
N VAL A 8 -45.69 1.36 -13.05
CA VAL A 8 -44.84 1.28 -11.84
C VAL A 8 -43.41 1.61 -12.25
N ALA A 9 -42.89 2.77 -11.85
CA ALA A 9 -41.48 3.12 -12.04
C ALA A 9 -40.66 2.66 -10.82
N VAL A 10 -40.08 1.46 -10.95
CA VAL A 10 -38.97 1.00 -10.10
C VAL A 10 -37.67 1.41 -10.77
N GLY A 11 -36.78 2.03 -9.99
CA GLY A 11 -35.33 1.90 -10.14
C GLY A 11 -34.65 2.96 -11.00
N GLN A 12 -33.88 3.82 -10.34
CA GLN A 12 -32.52 4.25 -10.72
C GLN A 12 -32.09 5.39 -9.78
N GLN A 13 -31.40 5.05 -8.68
CA GLN A 13 -30.78 6.09 -7.83
C GLN A 13 -29.45 5.68 -7.19
N GLN A 14 -28.73 4.72 -7.79
CA GLN A 14 -27.45 4.23 -7.24
C GLN A 14 -26.25 4.33 -8.20
N ALA A 15 -26.34 5.11 -9.28
CA ALA A 15 -25.22 5.30 -10.22
C ALA A 15 -24.56 6.69 -10.16
N SER A 16 -25.20 7.70 -9.57
CA SER A 16 -24.70 9.08 -9.55
C SER A 16 -23.54 9.33 -8.57
N GLY A 17 -23.48 8.56 -7.47
CA GLY A 17 -22.43 8.75 -6.45
C GLY A 17 -21.03 8.31 -6.89
N LEU A 18 -20.92 7.35 -7.81
CA LEU A 18 -19.61 6.84 -8.28
C LEU A 18 -18.98 7.77 -9.33
N SER A 19 -19.79 8.43 -10.18
CA SER A 19 -19.31 9.40 -11.16
C SER A 19 -18.83 10.70 -10.52
N ASP A 20 -19.44 11.12 -9.41
CA ASP A 20 -18.99 12.30 -8.66
C ASP A 20 -17.66 12.07 -7.93
N ILE A 21 -17.43 10.85 -7.41
CA ILE A 21 -16.17 10.50 -6.73
C ILE A 21 -15.01 10.41 -7.73
N SER A 22 -15.22 9.79 -8.90
CA SER A 22 -14.16 9.68 -9.92
C SER A 22 -13.81 11.06 -10.51
N ALA A 23 -14.79 11.93 -10.72
CA ALA A 23 -14.56 13.32 -11.13
C ALA A 23 -13.79 14.12 -10.06
N GLN A 24 -14.11 13.94 -8.77
CA GLN A 24 -13.38 14.57 -7.67
C GLN A 24 -11.93 14.05 -7.55
N VAL A 25 -11.70 12.75 -7.74
CA VAL A 25 -10.35 12.17 -7.75
C VAL A 25 -9.53 12.77 -8.89
N GLN A 26 -10.08 12.88 -10.10
CA GLN A 26 -9.41 13.52 -11.24
C GLN A 26 -9.08 14.99 -10.95
N GLN A 27 -9.98 15.71 -10.27
CA GLN A 27 -9.72 17.07 -9.82
C GLN A 27 -8.62 17.15 -8.76
N TYR A 28 -8.49 16.16 -7.87
CA TYR A 28 -7.42 16.13 -6.87
C TYR A 28 -6.08 15.71 -7.45
N GLN A 29 -6.06 14.88 -8.49
CA GLN A 29 -4.84 14.46 -9.18
C GLN A 29 -4.08 15.62 -9.81
N GLN A 30 -4.74 16.74 -10.15
CA GLN A 30 -4.06 17.96 -10.61
C GLN A 30 -3.18 18.62 -9.51
N PHE A 31 -3.41 18.24 -8.24
CA PHE A 31 -2.63 18.66 -7.08
C PHE A 31 -1.62 17.59 -6.64
N LEU A 32 -1.41 16.54 -7.43
CA LEU A 32 -0.42 15.49 -7.13
C LEU A 32 0.67 15.52 -8.20
N ASP A 33 1.90 15.17 -7.83
CA ASP A 33 2.93 14.86 -8.81
C ASP A 33 2.83 13.40 -9.27
N ALA A 34 1.83 13.12 -10.12
CA ALA A 34 1.56 11.79 -10.66
C ALA A 34 2.63 11.28 -11.64
N SER A 35 3.61 12.13 -12.02
CA SER A 35 4.69 11.76 -12.94
C SER A 35 5.87 11.05 -12.25
N ARG A 36 5.85 11.04 -10.91
CA ARG A 36 6.98 10.61 -10.10
C ARG A 36 7.00 9.10 -9.90
N SER A 37 8.10 8.47 -10.33
CA SER A 37 8.39 7.07 -10.04
C SER A 37 9.22 6.93 -8.76
N LEU A 38 9.24 5.74 -8.16
CA LEU A 38 10.18 5.45 -7.09
C LEU A 38 11.63 5.51 -7.59
N PRO A 39 12.56 6.05 -6.78
CA PRO A 39 13.98 5.87 -7.02
C PRO A 39 14.34 4.38 -7.00
N ASP A 40 15.43 4.02 -7.67
CA ASP A 40 15.93 2.65 -7.59
C ASP A 40 16.38 2.31 -6.17
N PHE A 41 15.94 1.14 -5.70
CA PHE A 41 16.37 0.60 -4.43
C PHE A 41 17.80 0.09 -4.56
N THR A 42 18.63 0.42 -3.57
CA THR A 42 19.98 -0.13 -3.48
C THR A 42 19.93 -1.65 -3.39
N GLU A 43 20.97 -2.34 -3.84
CA GLU A 43 21.04 -3.79 -3.65
C GLU A 43 21.09 -4.17 -2.16
N LEU A 44 20.57 -5.35 -1.84
CA LEU A 44 20.62 -5.88 -0.49
C LEU A 44 22.04 -6.35 -0.17
N ASP A 45 22.72 -5.58 0.67
CA ASP A 45 24.04 -5.91 1.18
C ASP A 45 23.96 -6.89 2.35
N LEU A 46 24.46 -8.11 2.15
CA LEU A 46 24.54 -9.15 3.18
C LEU A 46 25.54 -8.82 4.30
N GLN A 47 26.39 -7.80 4.13
CA GLN A 47 27.40 -7.36 5.11
C GLN A 47 28.32 -8.51 5.55
N GLY A 48 28.65 -9.41 4.62
CA GLY A 48 29.46 -10.60 4.88
C GLY A 48 28.79 -11.67 5.76
N LYS A 49 27.49 -11.55 6.06
CA LYS A 49 26.74 -12.57 6.80
C LYS A 49 26.34 -13.72 5.87
N ASN A 50 26.38 -14.94 6.39
CA ASN A 50 25.83 -16.10 5.69
C ASN A 50 24.31 -16.02 5.62
N LEU A 51 23.73 -16.69 4.62
CA LEU A 51 22.29 -16.84 4.49
C LEU A 51 21.75 -17.77 5.59
N PRO A 52 20.53 -17.50 6.10
CA PRO A 52 19.85 -18.42 7.01
C PRO A 52 19.63 -19.80 6.41
N GLU A 53 19.52 -20.83 7.26
CA GLU A 53 19.16 -22.18 6.81
C GLU A 53 17.78 -22.18 6.14
N GLY A 54 17.65 -22.90 5.04
CA GLY A 54 16.41 -22.99 4.26
C GLY A 54 16.15 -21.81 3.31
N VAL A 55 17.10 -20.88 3.17
CA VAL A 55 17.02 -19.73 2.26
C VAL A 55 18.23 -19.71 1.33
N GLY A 56 17.97 -19.62 0.03
CA GLY A 56 18.98 -19.47 -1.02
C GLY A 56 19.12 -18.01 -1.48
N ALA A 57 20.16 -17.76 -2.29
CA ALA A 57 20.39 -16.43 -2.88
C ALA A 57 19.23 -15.99 -3.81
N GLU A 58 18.58 -16.94 -4.48
CA GLU A 58 17.42 -16.67 -5.33
C GLU A 58 16.21 -16.20 -4.52
N ASP A 59 16.02 -16.70 -3.29
CA ASP A 59 14.95 -16.23 -2.39
C ASP A 59 15.17 -14.77 -1.97
N VAL A 60 16.43 -14.37 -1.75
CA VAL A 60 16.80 -12.99 -1.45
C VAL A 60 16.47 -12.08 -2.63
N LYS A 61 16.86 -12.47 -3.85
CA LYS A 61 16.52 -11.73 -5.08
C LYS A 61 15.01 -11.66 -5.30
N ALA A 62 14.30 -12.77 -5.09
CA ALA A 62 12.86 -12.83 -5.20
C ALA A 62 12.19 -11.89 -4.21
N PHE A 63 12.66 -11.85 -2.95
CA PHE A 63 12.20 -10.90 -1.96
C PHE A 63 12.42 -9.45 -2.41
N GLN A 64 13.62 -9.09 -2.87
CA GLN A 64 13.90 -7.73 -3.34
C GLN A 64 12.97 -7.30 -4.48
N LEU A 65 12.78 -8.18 -5.47
CA LEU A 65 11.93 -7.91 -6.62
C LEU A 65 10.46 -7.77 -6.21
N LEU A 66 9.94 -8.71 -5.43
CA LEU A 66 8.55 -8.64 -4.93
C LEU A 66 8.33 -7.41 -4.05
N TYR A 67 9.32 -7.01 -3.24
CA TYR A 67 9.23 -5.82 -2.40
C TYR A 67 9.19 -4.54 -3.23
N ARG A 68 10.00 -4.47 -4.29
CA ARG A 68 9.97 -3.36 -5.26
C ARG A 68 8.61 -3.24 -5.94
N GLU A 69 8.12 -4.34 -6.51
CA GLU A 69 6.78 -4.41 -7.13
C GLU A 69 5.68 -3.99 -6.14
N HIS A 70 5.79 -4.40 -4.87
CA HIS A 70 4.87 -4.00 -3.82
C HIS A 70 4.90 -2.50 -3.53
N CYS A 71 6.08 -1.88 -3.42
CA CYS A 71 6.21 -0.44 -3.24
C CYS A 71 5.67 0.34 -4.44
N GLU A 72 5.91 -0.13 -5.66
CA GLU A 72 5.37 0.48 -6.89
C GLU A 72 3.83 0.43 -6.92
N ALA A 73 3.24 -0.71 -6.54
CA ALA A 73 1.79 -0.83 -6.43
C ALA A 73 1.20 0.12 -5.36
N ILE A 74 1.92 0.33 -4.25
CA ILE A 74 1.51 1.33 -3.23
C ILE A 74 1.51 2.73 -3.86
N VAL A 75 2.55 3.10 -4.59
CA VAL A 75 2.62 4.42 -5.23
C VAL A 75 1.47 4.63 -6.21
N ASP A 76 1.17 3.63 -7.03
CA ASP A 76 0.04 3.70 -7.98
C ASP A 76 -1.30 3.95 -7.27
N VAL A 77 -1.63 3.18 -6.23
CA VAL A 77 -2.89 3.39 -5.49
C VAL A 77 -2.92 4.73 -4.77
N MET A 78 -1.77 5.25 -4.33
CA MET A 78 -1.66 6.54 -3.65
C MET A 78 -1.84 7.72 -4.62
N VAL A 79 -1.26 7.65 -5.82
CA VAL A 79 -1.47 8.62 -6.92
C VAL A 79 -2.94 8.62 -7.37
N ASN A 80 -3.60 7.47 -7.30
CA ASN A 80 -5.02 7.33 -7.59
C ASN A 80 -5.94 7.64 -6.38
N LEU A 81 -5.37 8.08 -5.25
CA LEU A 81 -6.09 8.40 -4.00
C LEU A 81 -6.93 7.24 -3.45
N GLN A 82 -6.57 6.01 -3.80
CA GLN A 82 -7.21 4.76 -3.37
C GLN A 82 -6.59 4.27 -2.05
N PHE A 83 -6.58 5.14 -1.04
CA PHE A 83 -5.90 4.93 0.24
C PHE A 83 -6.23 3.60 0.93
N THR A 84 -7.47 3.13 0.83
CA THR A 84 -7.91 1.88 1.47
C THR A 84 -7.27 0.64 0.84
N LEU A 85 -6.84 0.70 -0.42
CA LEU A 85 -6.17 -0.42 -1.08
C LEU A 85 -4.76 -0.67 -0.55
N VAL A 86 -4.14 0.30 0.14
CA VAL A 86 -2.84 0.11 0.79
C VAL A 86 -2.92 -1.02 1.83
N GLU A 87 -4.01 -1.10 2.61
CA GLU A 87 -4.22 -2.21 3.56
C GLU A 87 -4.29 -3.56 2.82
N THR A 88 -5.01 -3.60 1.69
CA THR A 88 -5.11 -4.80 0.85
C THR A 88 -3.74 -5.23 0.33
N LEU A 89 -2.95 -4.29 -0.22
CA LEU A 89 -1.61 -4.57 -0.72
C LEU A 89 -0.69 -5.12 0.37
N TRP A 90 -0.74 -4.57 1.59
CA TRP A 90 0.02 -5.12 2.71
C TRP A 90 -0.44 -6.53 3.07
N LYS A 91 -1.75 -6.78 3.18
CA LYS A 91 -2.27 -8.11 3.49
C LYS A 91 -1.86 -9.14 2.44
N THR A 92 -1.87 -8.75 1.17
CA THR A 92 -1.44 -9.60 0.05
C THR A 92 0.04 -9.93 0.15
N PHE A 93 0.91 -8.93 0.28
CA PHE A 93 2.36 -9.13 0.36
C PHE A 93 2.77 -9.99 1.58
N TRP A 94 2.21 -9.67 2.76
CA TRP A 94 2.52 -10.36 4.02
C TRP A 94 1.74 -11.65 4.25
N ARG A 95 0.99 -12.11 3.23
CA ARG A 95 0.35 -13.43 3.25
C ARG A 95 -0.58 -13.62 4.46
N TYR A 96 -1.28 -12.55 4.83
CA TYR A 96 -2.18 -12.50 5.99
C TYR A 96 -3.25 -13.61 5.92
N ASN A 97 -3.85 -13.81 4.74
CA ASN A 97 -5.00 -14.71 4.52
C ASN A 97 -4.67 -16.05 3.84
N LEU A 98 -3.40 -16.46 3.69
CA LEU A 98 -3.08 -17.72 3.00
C LEU A 98 -3.68 -18.98 3.64
N ASN A 99 -4.19 -18.86 4.87
CA ASN A 99 -4.82 -19.96 5.62
C ASN A 99 -6.35 -19.82 5.72
N GLN A 100 -6.96 -18.80 5.12
CA GLN A 100 -8.41 -18.60 5.12
C GLN A 100 -8.96 -18.61 3.69
N PRO A 101 -10.02 -19.40 3.40
CA PRO A 101 -10.69 -19.34 2.11
C PRO A 101 -11.47 -18.02 2.02
N SER A 102 -10.86 -16.95 1.50
CA SER A 102 -11.54 -15.67 1.26
C SER A 102 -11.64 -15.36 -0.22
N GLU A 103 -12.85 -15.15 -0.72
CA GLU A 103 -13.21 -14.96 -2.13
C GLU A 103 -12.84 -13.60 -2.75
N THR A 104 -12.18 -12.71 -2.00
CA THR A 104 -12.07 -11.29 -2.36
C THR A 104 -10.73 -10.87 -2.99
N THR A 105 -9.71 -11.74 -2.97
CA THR A 105 -8.41 -11.47 -3.64
C THR A 105 -8.21 -12.54 -4.70
N PRO A 106 -7.82 -12.20 -5.96
CA PRO A 106 -7.64 -13.22 -6.98
C PRO A 106 -6.63 -14.26 -6.48
N ILE A 107 -7.09 -15.51 -6.32
CA ILE A 107 -6.28 -16.66 -5.87
C ILE A 107 -4.95 -16.73 -6.66
N VAL A 108 -5.00 -16.30 -7.92
CA VAL A 108 -3.86 -16.21 -8.85
C VAL A 108 -2.71 -15.32 -8.34
N ILE A 109 -2.97 -14.17 -7.73
CA ILE A 109 -1.89 -13.26 -7.27
C ILE A 109 -1.14 -13.87 -6.09
N HIS A 110 -1.87 -14.50 -5.18
CA HIS A 110 -1.27 -15.23 -4.06
C HIS A 110 -0.45 -16.42 -4.55
N ASP A 111 -0.95 -17.15 -5.54
CA ASP A 111 -0.28 -18.31 -6.14
C ASP A 111 1.04 -17.93 -6.82
N GLU A 112 1.09 -16.85 -7.59
CA GLU A 112 2.32 -16.40 -8.25
C GLU A 112 3.38 -15.88 -7.25
N ALA A 113 2.97 -15.13 -6.23
CA ALA A 113 3.88 -14.67 -5.19
C ALA A 113 4.44 -15.83 -4.34
N GLU A 114 3.62 -16.85 -4.05
CA GLU A 114 4.03 -18.04 -3.29
C GLU A 114 5.00 -18.93 -4.09
N LYS A 115 4.82 -19.05 -5.42
CA LYS A 115 5.76 -19.74 -6.31
C LYS A 115 7.12 -19.05 -6.37
N ARG A 116 7.14 -17.71 -6.40
CA ARG A 116 8.38 -16.91 -6.50
C ARG A 116 9.14 -16.85 -5.17
N LEU A 117 8.42 -16.78 -4.05
CA LEU A 117 8.99 -16.79 -2.71
C LEU A 117 8.04 -17.52 -1.75
N PRO A 118 8.39 -18.72 -1.28
CA PRO A 118 7.54 -19.43 -0.33
C PRO A 118 7.35 -18.65 0.98
N LYS A 119 6.17 -18.77 1.60
CA LYS A 119 5.86 -18.10 2.88
C LYS A 119 6.87 -18.44 3.98
N SER A 120 7.38 -19.67 3.99
CA SER A 120 8.42 -20.10 4.93
C SER A 120 9.70 -19.27 4.79
N CYS A 121 10.16 -19.07 3.54
CA CYS A 121 11.34 -18.27 3.24
C CYS A 121 11.10 -16.79 3.59
N LEU A 122 9.92 -16.24 3.27
CA LEU A 122 9.54 -14.88 3.68
C LEU A 122 9.67 -14.68 5.21
N VAL A 123 9.16 -15.63 6.00
CA VAL A 123 9.22 -15.55 7.47
C VAL A 123 10.66 -15.63 7.97
N ILE A 124 11.51 -16.48 7.38
CA ILE A 124 12.93 -16.58 7.74
C ILE A 124 13.66 -15.28 7.39
N LEU A 125 13.49 -14.77 6.18
CA LEU A 125 14.07 -13.50 5.72
C LEU A 125 13.60 -12.32 6.59
N SER A 126 12.36 -12.36 7.10
CA SER A 126 11.82 -11.32 7.99
C SER A 126 12.47 -11.27 9.38
N LYS A 127 13.38 -12.20 9.73
CA LYS A 127 14.21 -12.12 10.93
C LYS A 127 15.66 -11.76 10.62
N TYR A 128 16.03 -11.73 9.33
CA TYR A 128 17.40 -11.62 8.91
C TYR A 128 17.82 -10.16 8.85
N GLU A 129 18.80 -9.78 9.69
CA GLU A 129 19.18 -8.37 9.89
C GLU A 129 19.49 -7.58 8.61
N PRO A 130 20.22 -8.12 7.60
CA PRO A 130 20.38 -7.42 6.32
C PRO A 130 19.06 -7.10 5.62
N VAL A 131 18.08 -8.01 5.66
CA VAL A 131 16.75 -7.80 5.08
C VAL A 131 15.96 -6.78 5.88
N LEU A 132 16.04 -6.81 7.21
CA LEU A 132 15.41 -5.81 8.09
C LEU A 132 15.89 -4.40 7.75
N LYS A 133 17.21 -4.21 7.67
CA LYS A 133 17.82 -2.93 7.33
C LYS A 133 17.45 -2.48 5.93
N TRP A 134 17.61 -3.35 4.94
CA TRP A 134 17.28 -3.04 3.54
C TRP A 134 15.81 -2.64 3.39
N THR A 135 14.90 -3.38 4.02
CA THR A 135 13.47 -3.08 3.99
C THR A 135 13.17 -1.70 4.61
N LYS A 136 13.81 -1.37 5.73
CA LYS A 136 13.68 -0.04 6.36
C LYS A 136 14.09 1.07 5.38
N ASP A 137 15.19 0.88 4.66
CA ASP A 137 15.70 1.87 3.72
C ASP A 137 14.74 2.03 2.53
N CYS A 138 14.19 0.93 2.01
CA CYS A 138 13.12 0.97 1.00
C CYS A 138 11.85 1.68 1.48
N ASP A 139 11.40 1.40 2.71
CA ASP A 139 10.21 2.05 3.30
C ASP A 139 10.44 3.55 3.46
N ASN A 140 11.63 3.98 3.88
CA ASN A 140 11.97 5.40 3.98
C ASN A 140 11.93 6.08 2.60
N LEU A 141 12.47 5.45 1.57
CA LEU A 141 12.43 5.97 0.19
C LEU A 141 10.99 6.04 -0.34
N LEU A 142 10.20 4.99 -0.11
CA LEU A 142 8.78 4.95 -0.47
C LEU A 142 8.02 6.10 0.21
N TYR A 143 8.12 6.21 1.53
CA TYR A 143 7.38 7.21 2.29
C TYR A 143 7.83 8.63 1.98
N GLN A 144 9.12 8.85 1.74
CA GLN A 144 9.61 10.13 1.25
C GLN A 144 8.96 10.50 -0.09
N GLY A 145 8.97 9.58 -1.06
CA GLY A 145 8.31 9.79 -2.36
C GLY A 145 6.81 10.07 -2.22
N LEU A 146 6.11 9.33 -1.35
CA LEU A 146 4.67 9.54 -1.10
C LEU A 146 4.37 10.89 -0.45
N VAL A 147 5.22 11.39 0.45
CA VAL A 147 5.08 12.75 1.01
C VAL A 147 5.13 13.78 -0.11
N GLU A 148 6.10 13.66 -1.01
CA GLU A 148 6.27 14.63 -2.09
C GLU A 148 5.16 14.55 -3.15
N VAL A 149 4.60 13.35 -3.39
CA VAL A 149 3.44 13.17 -4.27
C VAL A 149 2.18 13.79 -3.67
N LEU A 150 1.91 13.53 -2.38
CA LEU A 150 0.69 13.98 -1.71
C LEU A 150 0.71 15.45 -1.28
N ILE A 151 1.90 15.99 -1.07
CA ILE A 151 2.12 17.36 -0.58
C ILE A 151 3.10 18.06 -1.53
N PRO A 152 2.69 18.34 -2.78
CA PRO A 152 3.54 19.10 -3.67
C PRO A 152 3.66 20.55 -3.18
N GLU A 153 4.81 21.18 -3.47
CA GLU A 153 5.11 22.58 -3.13
C GLU A 153 4.30 23.57 -3.99
N VAL A 154 2.97 23.49 -3.93
CA VAL A 154 2.08 24.37 -4.68
C VAL A 154 1.60 25.50 -3.79
N LEU A 155 1.85 26.73 -4.24
CA LEU A 155 1.30 28.00 -3.74
C LEU A 155 -0.25 28.06 -3.74
N ARG A 156 -0.95 26.97 -4.06
CA ARG A 156 -2.42 26.89 -4.14
C ARG A 156 -2.96 26.15 -2.91
N PRO A 157 -4.04 26.66 -2.27
CA PRO A 157 -4.67 25.97 -1.14
C PRO A 157 -5.12 24.55 -1.54
N ILE A 158 -4.69 23.55 -0.78
CA ILE A 158 -5.13 22.16 -0.96
C ILE A 158 -6.61 22.05 -0.59
N PRO A 159 -7.46 21.39 -1.40
CA PRO A 159 -8.86 21.17 -1.07
C PRO A 159 -9.05 20.48 0.29
N SER A 160 -9.93 21.02 1.15
CA SER A 160 -10.14 20.53 2.52
C SER A 160 -10.53 19.05 2.60
N ALA A 161 -11.27 18.55 1.61
CA ALA A 161 -11.65 17.16 1.50
C ALA A 161 -10.46 16.23 1.22
N LEU A 162 -9.52 16.64 0.34
CA LEU A 162 -8.28 15.91 0.10
C LEU A 162 -7.42 15.88 1.37
N THR A 163 -7.29 17.03 2.04
CA THR A 163 -6.60 17.14 3.34
C THR A 163 -7.22 16.20 4.38
N GLN A 164 -8.54 16.12 4.47
CA GLN A 164 -9.23 15.21 5.38
C GLN A 164 -9.01 13.74 5.02
N ALA A 165 -9.00 13.39 3.73
CA ALA A 165 -8.72 12.04 3.28
C ALA A 165 -7.30 11.59 3.65
N ILE A 166 -6.30 12.45 3.44
CA ILE A 166 -4.91 12.21 3.85
C ILE A 166 -4.80 12.04 5.37
N ARG A 167 -5.50 12.87 6.16
CA ARG A 167 -5.54 12.72 7.64
C ARG A 167 -6.14 11.39 8.07
N ASN A 168 -7.25 10.98 7.45
CA ASN A 168 -7.91 9.71 7.75
C ASN A 168 -7.00 8.53 7.41
N PHE A 169 -6.35 8.57 6.25
CA PHE A 169 -5.34 7.59 5.85
C PHE A 169 -4.20 7.49 6.88
N ALA A 170 -3.59 8.62 7.25
CA ALA A 170 -2.51 8.67 8.24
C ALA A 170 -2.93 8.20 9.64
N LYS A 171 -4.21 8.25 9.99
CA LYS A 171 -4.73 7.73 11.26
C LYS A 171 -4.85 6.20 11.25
N SER A 172 -5.23 5.60 10.12
CA SER A 172 -5.46 4.16 9.99
C SER A 172 -4.18 3.36 9.73
N LEU A 173 -3.15 4.02 9.21
CA LEU A 173 -1.93 3.43 8.65
C LEU A 173 -1.27 2.37 9.55
N GLU A 174 -1.03 2.71 10.82
CA GLU A 174 -0.37 1.83 11.79
C GLU A 174 -1.20 0.58 12.11
N SER A 175 -2.52 0.74 12.27
CA SER A 175 -3.45 -0.36 12.56
C SER A 175 -3.54 -1.32 11.37
N TRP A 176 -3.67 -0.78 10.16
CA TRP A 176 -3.71 -1.58 8.93
C TRP A 176 -2.44 -2.39 8.72
N LEU A 177 -1.27 -1.78 8.93
CA LEU A 177 0.02 -2.45 8.79
C LEU A 177 0.20 -3.54 9.85
N THR A 178 -0.06 -3.23 11.12
CA THR A 178 0.07 -4.19 12.23
C THR A 178 -0.84 -5.40 12.01
N ASN A 179 -2.08 -5.15 11.58
CA ASN A 179 -3.04 -6.22 11.25
C ASN A 179 -2.55 -7.07 10.07
N ALA A 180 -2.07 -6.44 8.99
CA ALA A 180 -1.57 -7.16 7.82
C ALA A 180 -0.37 -8.07 8.13
N MET A 181 0.39 -7.75 9.18
CA MET A 181 1.63 -8.44 9.55
C MET A 181 1.47 -9.39 10.75
N MET A 182 0.26 -9.75 11.19
CA MET A 182 0.05 -10.62 12.37
C MET A 182 0.82 -11.96 12.33
N ASN A 183 1.12 -12.48 11.14
CA ASN A 183 1.83 -13.76 10.96
C ASN A 183 3.32 -13.59 10.62
N ILE A 184 3.87 -12.38 10.80
CA ILE A 184 5.25 -12.01 10.45
C ILE A 184 6.04 -11.75 11.75
N PRO A 185 7.35 -12.09 11.79
CA PRO A 185 8.18 -11.85 12.96
C PRO A 185 8.18 -10.39 13.45
N GLU A 186 8.20 -10.22 14.78
CA GLU A 186 8.12 -8.91 15.45
C GLU A 186 9.27 -7.97 15.07
N GLU A 187 10.44 -8.49 14.72
CA GLU A 187 11.58 -7.71 14.24
C GLU A 187 11.20 -6.88 13.00
N MET A 188 10.57 -7.52 12.01
CA MET A 188 10.13 -6.86 10.80
C MET A 188 8.95 -5.93 11.08
N VAL A 189 8.00 -6.35 11.93
CA VAL A 189 6.86 -5.50 12.33
C VAL A 189 7.34 -4.21 12.98
N ARG A 190 8.31 -4.28 13.91
CA ARG A 190 8.88 -3.10 14.59
C ARG A 190 9.53 -2.13 13.60
N VAL A 191 10.30 -2.65 12.64
CA VAL A 191 10.93 -1.83 11.60
C VAL A 191 9.88 -1.09 10.77
N LYS A 192 8.86 -1.81 10.30
CA LYS A 192 7.81 -1.23 9.45
C LYS A 192 6.95 -0.23 10.18
N VAL A 193 6.48 -0.58 11.38
CA VAL A 193 5.65 0.30 12.21
C VAL A 193 6.39 1.60 12.52
N ALA A 194 7.68 1.53 12.88
CA ALA A 194 8.46 2.73 13.14
C ALA A 194 8.51 3.70 11.94
N ALA A 195 8.76 3.17 10.73
CA ALA A 195 8.79 3.97 9.50
C ALA A 195 7.39 4.52 9.15
N ALA A 196 6.36 3.67 9.23
CA ALA A 196 4.97 4.00 9.00
C ALA A 196 4.44 5.09 9.95
N SER A 197 4.76 5.02 11.24
CA SER A 197 4.35 6.02 12.22
C SER A 197 5.03 7.36 11.95
N ALA A 198 6.31 7.39 11.57
CA ALA A 198 7.01 8.62 11.18
C ALA A 198 6.40 9.26 9.92
N PHE A 199 6.07 8.45 8.91
CA PHE A 199 5.36 8.89 7.72
C PHE A 199 3.97 9.46 8.06
N ALA A 200 3.18 8.74 8.85
CA ALA A 200 1.86 9.19 9.30
C ALA A 200 1.92 10.53 10.06
N GLN A 201 2.91 10.71 10.93
CA GLN A 201 3.13 11.97 11.64
C GLN A 201 3.46 13.11 10.67
N THR A 202 4.29 12.84 9.66
CA THR A 202 4.65 13.81 8.62
C THR A 202 3.40 14.26 7.86
N LEU A 203 2.58 13.34 7.37
CA LEU A 203 1.33 13.66 6.67
C LEU A 203 0.39 14.50 7.54
N ARG A 204 0.22 14.16 8.82
CA ARG A 204 -0.63 14.93 9.75
C ARG A 204 -0.12 16.36 9.92
N ARG A 205 1.20 16.57 10.01
CA ARG A 205 1.80 17.90 10.16
C ARG A 205 1.48 18.80 8.96
N TYR A 206 1.64 18.27 7.75
CA TYR A 206 1.37 19.04 6.52
C TYR A 206 -0.11 19.29 6.28
N THR A 207 -0.97 18.39 6.75
CA THR A 207 -2.43 18.53 6.61
C THR A 207 -3.09 19.29 7.76
N SER A 208 -2.33 19.79 8.75
CA SER A 208 -2.84 20.62 9.84
C SER A 208 -2.63 22.13 9.62
N LEU A 209 -1.89 22.50 8.57
CA LEU A 209 -1.66 23.88 8.12
C LEU A 209 -2.84 24.36 7.26
#